data_AF-A0AAW0U1G3-F1
#
_entry.id   AF-A0AAW0U1G3-F1
#
_cell.length_a   1.000
_cell.length_b   1.000
_cell.length_c   1.000
_cell.angle_alpha   90.00
_cell.angle_beta   90.00
_cell.angle_gamma   90.00
#
_symmetry.space_group_name_H-M   'P 1'
#
loop_
_entity.id
_entity.type
_entity.pdbx_description
1 polymer ?
#
loop_
_entity_poly.entity_id
_entity_poly.type
_entity_poly.pdbx_seq_one_letter_code
_entity_poly.pdbx_strand_id
1 'polypeptide(L)'
;MAEARSAVATPRVQKKDLGTTDSFDDLVKSYRQMIIRNYFRFRNSIRNGVWPTSTNNLGVACGFSLYLLEYEPASAHALTAHLKQAVAALPLPSRTPKWLANLVGSVGLSFVFFVILMKVRQYLLRILLAYRGWMYENVREVSWKNKLWGLTVKFVSGYQPSLYSCQRSLPRMPVPAIDETLSKLLDSLKPLCSEEEFKDYSKQAQDFECSIGPRLQRLLYLKSWWAPNYVSDWWEKYVYLMSRCPLVINSNYYALDHYIWTPTSRQVSRAANVVHSILSIKRQIDREELQPLLLRNTIPICMAQYERLFSTVRVPGEEIDELLHFDSRESRHIVVWRQGLFYQLGIYDDKNQLLSVTVLEKFFQDIIDDANKHKESVSESERSVAALTGLPRTEWARILRENFKSGINKDNMDLINKAVCMVVLCDKVPENLSEKGKMLLHSDRTHIVV
;
A
#
# COMPACT_ATOMS: atom_id res chain seq x y z
N MET A 1 40.21 9.81 -6.35
CA MET A 1 40.55 8.78 -5.35
C MET A 1 40.60 9.42 -3.97
N ALA A 2 39.44 9.52 -3.33
CA ALA A 2 39.32 9.79 -1.91
C ALA A 2 38.35 8.71 -1.40
N GLU A 3 38.85 7.78 -0.59
CA GLU A 3 37.97 6.91 0.18
C GLU A 3 37.13 7.81 1.10
N ALA A 4 35.85 7.99 0.77
CA ALA A 4 34.91 8.62 1.69
C ALA A 4 34.71 7.64 2.86
N ARG A 5 35.51 7.83 3.90
CA ARG A 5 35.33 7.14 5.17
C ARG A 5 34.28 7.94 5.91
N SER A 6 33.01 7.74 5.55
CA SER A 6 31.94 8.13 6.46
C SER A 6 32.18 7.37 7.76
N ALA A 7 32.70 8.08 8.75
CA ALA A 7 32.83 7.59 10.09
C ALA A 7 31.41 7.40 10.60
N VAL A 8 30.85 6.22 10.36
CA VAL A 8 29.80 5.68 11.21
C VAL A 8 30.51 5.42 12.53
N ALA A 9 30.61 6.46 13.36
CA ALA A 9 30.70 6.25 14.78
C ALA A 9 29.42 5.50 15.14
N THR A 10 29.46 4.17 15.11
CA THR A 10 28.50 3.38 15.87
C THR A 10 28.63 3.93 17.28
N PRO A 11 27.59 4.55 17.87
CA PRO A 11 27.62 4.79 19.29
C PRO A 11 27.87 3.42 19.88
N ARG A 12 29.02 3.22 20.54
CA ARG A 12 29.24 2.04 21.39
C ARG A 12 28.30 2.21 22.57
N VAL A 13 27.00 2.02 22.34
CA VAL A 13 26.11 1.51 23.37
C VAL A 13 26.81 0.24 23.80
N GLN A 14 27.34 0.24 25.01
CA GLN A 14 27.89 -0.96 25.62
C GLN A 14 26.80 -2.02 25.53
N LYS A 15 26.89 -2.90 24.53
CA LYS A 15 26.35 -4.24 24.65
C LYS A 15 27.13 -4.80 25.82
N LYS A 16 26.53 -4.76 27.02
CA LYS A 16 26.92 -5.68 28.07
C LYS A 16 27.02 -7.04 27.38
N ASP A 17 28.20 -7.64 27.44
CA ASP A 17 28.49 -8.96 26.92
C ASP A 17 27.40 -9.94 27.40
N LEU A 18 26.37 -10.13 26.57
CA LEU A 18 25.52 -11.29 26.63
C LEU A 18 26.23 -12.28 25.73
N GLY A 19 26.94 -13.20 26.41
CA GLY A 19 27.74 -14.22 25.78
C GLY A 19 27.01 -14.92 24.65
N THR A 20 27.78 -15.26 23.64
CA THR A 20 27.43 -16.17 22.55
C THR A 20 26.91 -17.49 23.12
N THR A 21 25.60 -17.59 23.25
CA THR A 21 24.86 -18.84 23.19
C THR A 21 23.64 -18.54 22.32
N ASP A 22 23.79 -18.66 21.01
CA ASP A 22 22.66 -18.79 20.10
C ASP A 22 21.94 -20.09 20.47
N SER A 23 20.98 -19.96 21.39
CA SER A 23 20.25 -21.09 21.97
C SER A 23 19.29 -21.68 20.94
N PHE A 24 19.19 -23.01 20.91
CA PHE A 24 18.12 -23.72 20.20
C PHE A 24 16.73 -23.12 20.49
N ASP A 25 16.53 -22.56 21.69
CA ASP A 25 15.29 -21.86 22.07
C ASP A 25 15.01 -20.63 21.22
N ASP A 26 16.02 -19.88 20.79
CA ASP A 26 15.82 -18.69 19.96
C ASP A 26 15.51 -19.08 18.51
N LEU A 27 16.07 -20.20 18.03
CA LEU A 27 15.71 -20.82 16.76
C LEU A 27 14.25 -21.33 16.79
N VAL A 28 13.84 -22.00 17.86
CA VAL A 28 12.46 -22.47 18.06
C VAL A 28 11.49 -21.28 18.17
N LYS A 29 11.83 -20.23 18.91
CA LYS A 29 11.01 -19.00 18.99
C LYS A 29 10.86 -18.33 17.63
N SER A 30 11.96 -18.18 16.89
CA SER A 30 11.99 -17.66 15.51
C SER A 30 11.04 -18.45 14.60
N TYR A 31 11.17 -19.78 14.62
CA TYR A 31 10.37 -20.67 13.79
C TYR A 31 8.88 -20.62 14.16
N ARG A 32 8.56 -20.62 15.47
CA ARG A 32 7.18 -20.46 15.97
C ARG A 32 6.57 -19.13 15.52
N GLN A 33 7.31 -18.02 15.62
CA GLN A 33 6.83 -16.72 15.16
C GLN A 33 6.60 -16.69 13.66
N MET A 34 7.48 -17.31 12.87
CA MET A 34 7.29 -17.46 11.43
C MET A 34 6.00 -18.23 11.11
N ILE A 35 5.74 -19.37 11.77
CA ILE A 35 4.51 -20.15 11.58
C ILE A 35 3.28 -19.31 11.91
N ILE A 36 3.26 -18.65 13.06
CA ILE A 36 2.11 -17.85 13.51
C ILE A 36 1.81 -16.73 12.49
N ARG A 37 2.85 -16.05 11.99
CA ARG A 37 2.68 -14.98 10.98
C ARG A 37 2.19 -15.54 9.65
N ASN A 38 2.76 -16.64 9.18
CA ASN A 38 2.33 -17.30 7.94
C ASN A 38 0.86 -17.76 8.04
N TYR A 39 0.44 -18.28 9.20
CA TYR A 39 -0.95 -18.59 9.48
C TYR A 39 -1.85 -17.35 9.36
N PHE A 40 -1.49 -16.23 9.98
CA PHE A 40 -2.29 -15.00 9.88
C PHE A 40 -2.36 -14.44 8.46
N ARG A 41 -1.25 -14.45 7.71
CA ARG A 41 -1.23 -14.05 6.29
C ARG A 41 -2.14 -14.96 5.44
N PHE A 42 -2.04 -16.27 5.63
CA PHE A 42 -2.89 -17.23 4.93
C PHE A 42 -4.37 -17.04 5.27
N ARG A 43 -4.70 -16.89 6.56
CA ARG A 43 -6.05 -16.59 7.04
C ARG A 43 -6.60 -15.30 6.45
N ASN A 44 -5.80 -14.24 6.42
CA ASN A 44 -6.19 -12.94 5.85
C ASN A 44 -6.41 -13.04 4.34
N SER A 45 -5.54 -13.75 3.61
CA SER A 45 -5.72 -14.03 2.19
C SER A 45 -7.05 -14.74 1.88
N ILE A 46 -7.40 -15.77 2.68
CA ILE A 46 -8.70 -16.43 2.56
C ILE A 46 -9.83 -15.43 2.87
N ARG A 47 -9.77 -14.73 4.01
CA ARG A 47 -10.80 -13.78 4.45
C ARG A 47 -11.07 -12.69 3.41
N ASN A 48 -10.01 -12.10 2.84
CA ASN A 48 -10.13 -11.13 1.77
C ASN A 48 -10.68 -11.74 0.48
N GLY A 49 -10.32 -13.00 0.22
CA GLY A 49 -10.75 -13.70 -0.96
C GLY A 49 -12.24 -14.04 -0.98
N VAL A 50 -12.83 -14.28 0.18
CA VAL A 50 -14.24 -14.68 0.35
C VAL A 50 -15.20 -13.51 0.52
N TRP A 51 -14.71 -12.31 0.86
CA TRP A 51 -15.55 -11.12 1.01
C TRP A 51 -16.33 -10.84 -0.31
N PRO A 52 -17.63 -10.48 -0.25
CA PRO A 52 -18.43 -10.09 0.92
C PRO A 52 -19.07 -11.26 1.71
N THR A 53 -18.73 -12.50 1.38
CA THR A 53 -19.18 -13.71 2.09
C THR A 53 -18.20 -14.07 3.20
N SER A 54 -18.63 -14.85 4.19
CA SER A 54 -17.80 -15.29 5.32
C SER A 54 -17.62 -16.81 5.32
N THR A 55 -16.54 -17.33 5.90
CA THR A 55 -16.35 -18.77 6.09
C THR A 55 -17.44 -19.41 6.94
N ASN A 56 -18.13 -18.63 7.79
CA ASN A 56 -19.27 -19.11 8.55
C ASN A 56 -20.45 -19.46 7.63
N ASN A 57 -20.62 -18.73 6.52
CA ASN A 57 -21.67 -19.04 5.55
C ASN A 57 -21.44 -20.41 4.89
N LEU A 58 -20.19 -20.84 4.72
CA LEU A 58 -19.87 -22.19 4.26
C LEU A 58 -20.28 -23.23 5.30
N GLY A 59 -19.97 -22.99 6.58
CA GLY A 59 -20.39 -23.87 7.68
C GLY A 59 -21.91 -23.99 7.79
N VAL A 60 -22.63 -22.87 7.67
CA VAL A 60 -24.11 -22.85 7.65
C VAL A 60 -24.65 -23.60 6.43
N ALA A 61 -24.06 -23.41 5.25
CA ALA A 61 -24.44 -24.15 4.05
C ALA A 61 -24.22 -25.66 4.25
N CYS A 62 -23.09 -26.08 4.81
CA CYS A 62 -22.81 -27.48 5.14
C CYS A 62 -23.83 -28.06 6.12
N GLY A 63 -24.13 -27.34 7.20
CA GLY A 63 -25.13 -27.79 8.18
C GLY A 63 -26.53 -27.92 7.58
N PHE A 64 -26.93 -26.95 6.76
CA PHE A 64 -28.24 -26.95 6.11
C PHE A 64 -28.35 -28.03 5.03
N SER A 65 -27.33 -28.21 4.20
CA SER A 65 -27.28 -29.28 3.20
C SER A 65 -27.31 -30.67 3.84
N LEU A 66 -26.59 -30.86 4.96
CA LEU A 66 -26.63 -32.12 5.71
C LEU A 66 -28.00 -32.37 6.33
N TYR A 67 -28.61 -31.35 6.94
CA TYR A 67 -29.98 -31.43 7.47
C TYR A 67 -30.99 -31.84 6.38
N LEU A 68 -30.89 -31.23 5.20
CA LEU A 68 -31.75 -31.54 4.06
C LEU A 68 -31.57 -32.99 3.57
N LEU A 69 -30.33 -33.49 3.54
CA LEU A 69 -30.02 -34.86 3.10
C LEU A 69 -30.42 -35.94 4.11
N GLU A 70 -30.44 -35.60 5.41
CA GLU A 70 -30.71 -36.55 6.49
C GLU A 70 -32.19 -36.56 6.93
N TYR A 71 -32.84 -35.41 7.00
CA TYR A 71 -34.18 -35.25 7.59
C TYR A 71 -35.32 -35.13 6.56
N GLU A 72 -35.03 -34.70 5.33
CA GLU A 72 -35.99 -34.64 4.22
C GLU A 72 -37.33 -33.97 4.55
N PRO A 73 -37.33 -32.70 4.97
CA PRO A 73 -38.56 -32.01 5.33
C PRO A 73 -39.51 -31.92 4.12
N ALA A 74 -40.79 -32.20 4.35
CA ALA A 74 -41.83 -32.21 3.31
C ALA A 74 -41.89 -30.89 2.50
N SER A 75 -41.60 -29.74 3.14
CA SER A 75 -41.57 -28.42 2.50
C SER A 75 -40.43 -28.22 1.49
N ALA A 76 -39.37 -29.03 1.54
CA ALA A 76 -38.21 -28.92 0.66
C ALA A 76 -37.98 -30.20 -0.18
N HIS A 77 -39.01 -31.05 -0.32
CA HIS A 77 -38.87 -32.38 -0.92
C HIS A 77 -38.22 -32.36 -2.33
N ALA A 78 -38.65 -31.42 -3.18
CA ALA A 78 -38.07 -31.24 -4.51
C ALA A 78 -36.57 -30.90 -4.45
N LEU A 79 -36.16 -30.00 -3.55
CA LEU A 79 -34.74 -29.64 -3.38
C LEU A 79 -33.93 -30.83 -2.85
N THR A 80 -34.45 -31.54 -1.86
CA THR A 80 -33.77 -32.71 -1.27
C THR A 80 -33.56 -33.83 -2.28
N ALA A 81 -34.52 -34.05 -3.20
CA ALA A 81 -34.39 -35.04 -4.27
C ALA A 81 -33.22 -34.69 -5.22
N HIS A 82 -33.12 -33.43 -5.65
CA HIS A 82 -32.00 -32.97 -6.50
C HIS A 82 -30.65 -33.09 -5.78
N LEU A 83 -30.58 -32.72 -4.49
CA LEU A 83 -29.34 -32.85 -3.70
C LEU A 83 -28.90 -34.32 -3.62
N LYS A 84 -29.82 -35.24 -3.34
CA LYS A 84 -29.52 -36.68 -3.31
C LYS A 84 -29.04 -37.22 -4.66
N GLN A 85 -29.67 -36.80 -5.75
CA GLN A 85 -29.23 -37.18 -7.10
C GLN A 85 -27.79 -36.69 -7.35
N ALA A 86 -27.46 -35.48 -6.93
CA ALA A 86 -26.11 -34.94 -7.04
C ALA A 86 -25.09 -35.69 -6.16
N VAL A 87 -25.46 -36.10 -4.95
CA VAL A 87 -24.61 -36.94 -4.08
C VAL A 87 -24.40 -38.34 -4.68
N ALA A 88 -25.44 -38.94 -5.26
CA ALA A 88 -25.37 -40.25 -5.90
C ALA A 88 -24.48 -40.26 -7.16
N ALA A 89 -24.31 -39.11 -7.81
CA ALA A 89 -23.41 -38.95 -8.96
C ALA A 89 -21.93 -38.82 -8.57
N LEU A 90 -21.60 -38.69 -7.27
CA LEU A 90 -20.21 -38.62 -6.82
C LEU A 90 -19.54 -40.00 -6.95
N PRO A 91 -18.27 -40.06 -7.42
CA PRO A 91 -17.51 -41.30 -7.54
C PRO A 91 -17.03 -41.79 -6.16
N LEU A 92 -17.98 -42.19 -5.30
CA LEU A 92 -17.71 -42.74 -3.98
C LEU A 92 -17.55 -44.26 -4.07
N PRO A 93 -16.64 -44.88 -3.30
CA PRO A 93 -16.51 -46.34 -3.25
C PRO A 93 -17.84 -47.02 -2.90
N SER A 94 -18.17 -48.12 -3.56
CA SER A 94 -19.45 -48.84 -3.43
C SER A 94 -19.78 -49.36 -2.02
N ARG A 95 -18.84 -49.30 -1.07
CA ARG A 95 -19.02 -49.66 0.36
C ARG A 95 -19.11 -48.45 1.30
N THR A 96 -19.24 -47.21 0.80
CA THR A 96 -19.34 -46.04 1.68
C THR A 96 -20.67 -46.03 2.45
N PRO A 97 -20.65 -45.88 3.79
CA PRO A 97 -21.86 -45.72 4.59
C PRO A 97 -22.68 -44.50 4.16
N LYS A 98 -24.01 -44.60 4.23
CA LYS A 98 -24.94 -43.52 3.81
C LYS A 98 -24.65 -42.19 4.51
N TRP A 99 -24.41 -42.21 5.83
CA TRP A 99 -24.11 -41.00 6.60
C TRP A 99 -22.82 -40.33 6.11
N LEU A 100 -21.81 -41.11 5.72
CA LEU A 100 -20.54 -40.60 5.21
C LEU A 100 -20.71 -40.02 3.80
N ALA A 101 -21.48 -40.70 2.94
CA ALA A 101 -21.82 -40.20 1.62
C ALA A 101 -22.61 -38.87 1.69
N ASN A 102 -23.58 -38.77 2.60
CA ASN A 102 -24.34 -37.54 2.87
C ASN A 102 -23.44 -36.42 3.39
N LEU A 103 -22.50 -36.72 4.30
CA LEU A 103 -21.55 -35.74 4.82
C LEU A 103 -20.61 -35.21 3.73
N VAL A 104 -19.98 -36.09 2.95
CA VAL A 104 -19.07 -35.72 1.86
C VAL A 104 -19.82 -34.95 0.77
N GLY A 105 -21.00 -35.44 0.40
CA GLY A 105 -21.88 -34.79 -0.56
C GLY A 105 -22.33 -33.40 -0.11
N SER A 106 -22.70 -33.26 1.16
CA SER A 106 -23.03 -31.96 1.76
C SER A 106 -21.87 -30.99 1.67
N VAL A 107 -20.65 -31.38 2.09
CA VAL A 107 -19.48 -30.51 2.02
C VAL A 107 -19.18 -30.08 0.58
N GLY A 108 -19.23 -31.01 -0.38
CA GLY A 108 -18.98 -30.72 -1.79
C GLY A 108 -20.00 -29.76 -2.39
N LEU A 109 -21.29 -30.03 -2.21
CA LEU A 109 -22.39 -29.20 -2.72
C LEU A 109 -22.38 -27.81 -2.07
N SER A 110 -22.18 -27.74 -0.75
CA SER A 110 -22.08 -26.47 -0.03
C SER A 110 -20.87 -25.65 -0.47
N PHE A 111 -19.74 -26.28 -0.77
CA PHE A 111 -18.57 -25.58 -1.31
C PHE A 111 -18.85 -24.98 -2.69
N VAL A 112 -19.47 -25.74 -3.60
CA VAL A 112 -19.87 -25.23 -4.92
C VAL A 112 -20.85 -24.06 -4.78
N PHE A 113 -21.90 -24.23 -3.99
CA PHE A 113 -22.87 -23.16 -3.69
C PHE A 113 -22.19 -21.92 -3.11
N PHE A 114 -21.28 -22.12 -2.15
CA PHE A 114 -20.53 -21.04 -1.52
C PHE A 114 -19.70 -20.23 -2.52
N VAL A 115 -18.98 -20.92 -3.43
CA VAL A 115 -18.20 -20.27 -4.49
C VAL A 115 -19.10 -19.48 -5.43
N ILE A 116 -20.23 -20.06 -5.85
CA ILE A 116 -21.22 -19.38 -6.70
C ILE A 116 -21.75 -18.12 -5.99
N LEU A 117 -22.22 -18.25 -4.74
CA LEU A 117 -22.74 -17.15 -3.94
C LEU A 117 -21.70 -16.03 -3.77
N MET A 118 -20.45 -16.40 -3.45
CA MET A 118 -19.34 -15.46 -3.35
C MET A 118 -19.14 -14.69 -4.65
N LYS A 119 -19.07 -15.37 -5.80
CA LYS A 119 -18.90 -14.72 -7.10
C LYS A 119 -20.07 -13.83 -7.45
N VAL A 120 -21.31 -14.30 -7.29
CA VAL A 120 -22.51 -13.51 -7.54
C VAL A 120 -22.49 -12.22 -6.72
N ARG A 121 -22.18 -12.29 -5.42
CA ARG A 121 -22.10 -11.09 -4.59
C ARG A 121 -20.94 -10.16 -4.96
N GLN A 122 -19.77 -10.68 -5.32
CA GLN A 122 -18.65 -9.87 -5.82
C GLN A 122 -19.01 -9.13 -7.11
N TYR A 123 -19.66 -9.80 -8.07
CA TYR A 123 -20.11 -9.17 -9.32
C TYR A 123 -21.24 -8.16 -9.08
N LEU A 124 -22.20 -8.48 -8.21
CA LEU A 124 -23.28 -7.56 -7.86
C LEU A 124 -22.72 -6.28 -7.24
N LEU A 125 -21.78 -6.39 -6.29
CA LEU A 125 -21.09 -5.22 -5.74
C LEU A 125 -20.34 -4.45 -6.82
N ARG A 126 -19.65 -5.12 -7.72
CA ARG A 126 -18.95 -4.46 -8.82
C ARG A 126 -19.89 -3.61 -9.67
N ILE A 127 -21.07 -4.13 -10.01
CA ILE A 127 -22.10 -3.41 -10.76
C ILE A 127 -22.64 -2.23 -9.95
N LEU A 128 -22.99 -2.46 -8.68
CA LEU A 128 -23.51 -1.41 -7.81
C LEU A 128 -22.50 -0.27 -7.62
N LEU A 129 -21.22 -0.60 -7.40
CA LEU A 129 -20.15 0.37 -7.19
C LEU A 129 -19.71 1.07 -8.49
N ALA A 130 -20.05 0.54 -9.67
CA ALA A 130 -19.83 1.21 -10.94
C ALA A 130 -20.78 2.40 -11.16
N TYR A 131 -21.89 2.46 -10.43
CA TYR A 131 -22.80 3.60 -10.47
C TYR A 131 -22.13 4.87 -9.92
N ARG A 132 -22.24 5.97 -10.65
CA ARG A 132 -21.53 7.25 -10.41
C ARG A 132 -22.43 8.43 -10.09
N GLY A 133 -23.74 8.30 -10.24
CA GLY A 133 -24.66 9.44 -10.09
C GLY A 133 -24.62 10.07 -8.70
N TRP A 134 -24.25 9.30 -7.67
CA TRP A 134 -24.06 9.80 -6.30
C TRP A 134 -22.96 10.86 -6.17
N MET A 135 -21.97 10.90 -7.08
CA MET A 135 -20.85 11.87 -7.02
C MET A 135 -21.30 13.30 -7.33
N TYR A 136 -22.32 13.45 -8.18
CA TYR A 136 -22.81 14.75 -8.64
C TYR A 136 -23.93 15.31 -7.76
N GLU A 137 -24.39 14.55 -6.76
CA GLU A 137 -25.39 15.01 -5.81
C GLU A 137 -24.76 15.71 -4.60
N ASN A 138 -25.43 16.77 -4.15
CA ASN A 138 -25.12 17.46 -2.90
C ASN A 138 -25.21 16.48 -1.72
N VAL A 139 -24.19 16.48 -0.85
CA VAL A 139 -24.09 15.59 0.31
C VAL A 139 -25.27 15.77 1.28
N ARG A 140 -25.88 16.96 1.33
CA ARG A 140 -26.99 17.28 2.25
C ARG A 140 -28.35 16.83 1.72
N GLU A 141 -28.51 16.69 0.41
CA GLU A 141 -29.80 16.46 -0.27
C GLU A 141 -29.72 15.23 -1.16
N VAL A 142 -29.52 14.06 -0.54
CA VAL A 142 -29.40 12.80 -1.27
C VAL A 142 -30.77 12.33 -1.76
N SER A 143 -30.89 12.07 -3.06
CA SER A 143 -32.10 11.55 -3.69
C SER A 143 -32.51 10.21 -3.09
N TRP A 144 -33.81 9.91 -3.06
CA TRP A 144 -34.32 8.62 -2.57
C TRP A 144 -33.73 7.43 -3.36
N LYS A 145 -33.46 7.61 -4.66
CA LYS A 145 -32.81 6.60 -5.51
C LYS A 145 -31.42 6.26 -5.00
N ASN A 146 -30.65 7.26 -4.59
CA ASN A 146 -29.29 7.08 -4.07
C ASN A 146 -29.27 6.58 -2.62
N LYS A 147 -30.26 6.95 -1.82
CA LYS A 147 -30.47 6.32 -0.50
C LYS A 147 -30.75 4.83 -0.64
N LEU A 148 -31.66 4.46 -1.55
CA LEU A 148 -31.99 3.06 -1.83
C LEU A 148 -30.78 2.30 -2.36
N TRP A 149 -30.06 2.86 -3.33
CA TRP A 149 -28.81 2.28 -3.84
C TRP A 149 -27.78 2.07 -2.73
N GLY A 150 -27.55 3.08 -1.87
CA GLY A 150 -26.61 2.98 -0.76
C GLY A 150 -26.99 1.91 0.26
N LEU A 151 -28.29 1.77 0.55
CA LEU A 151 -28.82 0.67 1.38
C LEU A 151 -28.55 -0.69 0.73
N THR A 152 -28.79 -0.82 -0.57
CA THR A 152 -28.48 -2.05 -1.33
C THR A 152 -26.99 -2.36 -1.28
N VAL A 153 -26.10 -1.38 -1.46
CA VAL A 153 -24.65 -1.57 -1.34
C VAL A 153 -24.29 -2.09 0.04
N LYS A 154 -24.84 -1.52 1.12
CA LYS A 154 -24.58 -1.98 2.49
C LYS A 154 -25.07 -3.41 2.72
N PHE A 155 -26.28 -3.73 2.27
CA PHE A 155 -26.86 -5.06 2.39
C PHE A 155 -25.99 -6.12 1.67
N VAL A 156 -25.57 -5.83 0.43
CA VAL A 156 -24.76 -6.77 -0.36
C VAL A 156 -23.32 -6.86 0.19
N SER A 157 -22.77 -5.78 0.75
CA SER A 157 -21.42 -5.73 1.34
C SER A 157 -21.29 -6.59 2.60
N GLY A 158 -22.34 -6.69 3.41
CA GLY A 158 -22.37 -7.56 4.59
C GLY A 158 -21.53 -7.01 5.75
N TYR A 159 -20.60 -7.83 6.26
CA TYR A 159 -19.82 -7.57 7.48
C TYR A 159 -18.65 -6.60 7.27
N GLN A 160 -18.06 -6.12 8.37
CA GLN A 160 -16.90 -5.22 8.35
C GLN A 160 -15.69 -5.83 7.61
N PRO A 161 -15.28 -5.25 6.47
CA PRO A 161 -14.15 -5.78 5.68
C PRO A 161 -12.79 -5.55 6.37
N SER A 162 -11.79 -6.40 6.11
CA SER A 162 -10.38 -6.02 6.36
C SER A 162 -9.90 -5.01 5.31
N LEU A 163 -8.74 -4.41 5.57
CA LEU A 163 -8.07 -3.44 4.70
C LEU A 163 -8.16 -3.75 3.20
N TYR A 164 -7.88 -5.00 2.80
CA TYR A 164 -7.85 -5.42 1.40
C TYR A 164 -9.05 -6.26 0.94
N SER A 165 -10.05 -6.48 1.79
CA SER A 165 -11.22 -7.32 1.45
C SER A 165 -12.01 -6.78 0.25
N CYS A 166 -12.12 -5.45 0.14
CA CYS A 166 -12.93 -4.83 -0.91
C CYS A 166 -12.30 -4.93 -2.31
N GLN A 167 -10.98 -5.18 -2.42
CA GLN A 167 -10.23 -5.05 -3.69
C GLN A 167 -10.82 -5.86 -4.84
N ARG A 168 -11.33 -7.07 -4.56
CA ARG A 168 -11.89 -7.97 -5.59
C ARG A 168 -13.24 -7.51 -6.12
N SER A 169 -14.00 -6.74 -5.34
CA SER A 169 -15.34 -6.28 -5.70
C SER A 169 -15.35 -4.86 -6.27
N LEU A 170 -14.21 -4.16 -6.27
CA LEU A 170 -14.13 -2.83 -6.85
C LEU A 170 -14.40 -2.87 -8.38
N PRO A 171 -15.04 -1.83 -8.93
CA PRO A 171 -15.18 -1.67 -10.37
C PRO A 171 -13.84 -1.42 -11.02
N ARG A 172 -13.70 -1.91 -12.26
CA ARG A 172 -12.54 -1.57 -13.09
C ARG A 172 -12.63 -0.10 -13.49
N MET A 173 -11.47 0.52 -13.70
CA MET A 173 -11.41 1.87 -14.27
C MET A 173 -12.01 1.82 -15.68
N PRO A 174 -13.07 2.58 -15.99
CA PRO A 174 -13.66 2.56 -17.32
C PRO A 174 -12.78 3.32 -18.31
N VAL A 175 -12.84 2.88 -19.55
CA VAL A 175 -12.27 3.57 -20.69
C VAL A 175 -13.36 4.49 -21.26
N PRO A 176 -13.20 5.83 -21.18
CA PRO A 176 -14.17 6.77 -21.76
C PRO A 176 -14.27 6.62 -23.28
N ALA A 177 -15.41 6.97 -23.86
CA ALA A 177 -15.56 7.01 -25.31
C ALA A 177 -14.65 8.08 -25.94
N ILE A 178 -14.19 7.84 -27.17
CA ILE A 178 -13.21 8.69 -27.84
C ILE A 178 -13.80 10.06 -28.19
N ASP A 179 -15.02 10.08 -28.72
CA ASP A 179 -15.82 11.26 -29.03
C ASP A 179 -16.04 12.14 -27.79
N GLU A 180 -16.47 11.54 -26.68
CA GLU A 180 -16.64 12.26 -25.41
C GLU A 180 -15.31 12.84 -24.90
N THR A 181 -14.21 12.12 -25.10
CA THR A 181 -12.88 12.55 -24.65
C THR A 181 -12.38 13.72 -25.48
N LEU A 182 -12.55 13.66 -26.80
CA LEU A 182 -12.16 14.73 -27.72
C LEU A 182 -13.01 15.99 -27.53
N SER A 183 -14.32 15.84 -27.34
CA SER A 183 -15.21 16.97 -27.03
C SER A 183 -14.76 17.68 -25.75
N LYS A 184 -14.49 16.95 -24.66
CA LYS A 184 -14.01 17.53 -23.40
C LYS A 184 -12.63 18.18 -23.55
N LEU A 185 -11.75 17.59 -24.36
CA LEU A 185 -10.45 18.17 -24.67
C LEU A 185 -10.61 19.52 -25.36
N LEU A 186 -11.40 19.58 -26.44
CA LEU A 186 -11.65 20.82 -27.18
C LEU A 186 -12.31 21.87 -26.28
N ASP A 187 -13.32 21.51 -25.49
CA ASP A 187 -13.95 22.42 -24.53
C ASP A 187 -12.92 23.00 -23.54
N SER A 188 -11.94 22.20 -23.10
CA SER A 188 -10.87 22.65 -22.20
C SER A 188 -9.82 23.55 -22.87
N LEU A 189 -9.61 23.39 -24.18
CA LEU A 189 -8.67 24.18 -24.98
C LEU A 189 -9.26 25.51 -25.45
N LYS A 190 -10.58 25.55 -25.68
CA LYS A 190 -11.29 26.74 -26.17
C LYS A 190 -10.95 28.05 -25.44
N PRO A 191 -10.85 28.12 -24.10
CA PRO A 191 -10.48 29.36 -23.42
C PRO A 191 -8.98 29.68 -23.43
N LEU A 192 -8.12 28.77 -23.89
CA LEU A 192 -6.66 28.90 -23.89
C LEU A 192 -6.08 29.25 -25.27
N CYS A 193 -6.86 29.10 -26.33
CA CYS A 193 -6.40 29.18 -27.72
C CYS A 193 -7.03 30.36 -28.46
N SER A 194 -6.31 30.88 -29.45
CA SER A 194 -6.89 31.76 -30.48
C SER A 194 -7.88 30.99 -31.36
N GLU A 195 -8.71 31.71 -32.12
CA GLU A 195 -9.67 31.09 -33.04
C GLU A 195 -9.00 30.22 -34.11
N GLU A 196 -7.84 30.65 -34.61
CA GLU A 196 -7.07 29.93 -35.62
C GLU A 196 -6.50 28.61 -35.05
N GLU A 197 -5.88 28.66 -33.87
CA GLU A 197 -5.37 27.47 -33.17
C GLU A 197 -6.50 26.50 -32.82
N PHE A 198 -7.62 27.01 -32.32
CA PHE A 198 -8.77 26.17 -31.97
C PHE A 198 -9.34 25.45 -33.19
N LYS A 199 -9.39 26.13 -34.35
CA LYS A 199 -9.81 25.52 -35.62
C LYS A 199 -8.84 24.42 -36.05
N ASP A 200 -7.54 24.64 -35.90
CA ASP A 200 -6.53 23.62 -36.20
C ASP A 200 -6.65 22.40 -35.26
N TYR A 201 -6.73 22.61 -33.95
CA TYR A 201 -6.93 21.52 -32.98
C TYR A 201 -8.22 20.75 -33.22
N SER A 202 -9.31 21.44 -33.60
CA SER A 202 -10.58 20.80 -33.94
C SER A 202 -10.43 19.88 -35.16
N LYS A 203 -9.68 20.32 -36.18
CA LYS A 203 -9.37 19.49 -37.35
C LYS A 203 -8.51 18.28 -36.97
N GLN A 204 -7.46 18.47 -36.18
CA GLN A 204 -6.60 17.36 -35.72
C GLN A 204 -7.38 16.34 -34.89
N ALA A 205 -8.30 16.79 -34.03
CA ALA A 205 -9.17 15.92 -33.24
C ALA A 205 -10.07 15.07 -34.15
N GLN A 206 -10.67 15.68 -35.17
CA GLN A 206 -11.50 14.97 -36.15
C GLN A 206 -10.67 13.97 -36.98
N ASP A 207 -9.47 14.37 -37.42
CA ASP A 207 -8.57 13.49 -38.15
C ASP A 207 -8.15 12.29 -37.28
N PHE A 208 -7.86 12.51 -35.99
CA PHE A 208 -7.55 11.43 -35.04
C PHE A 208 -8.73 10.47 -34.86
N GLU A 209 -9.94 11.01 -34.70
CA GLU A 209 -11.18 10.22 -34.54
C GLU A 209 -11.49 9.35 -35.77
N CYS A 210 -11.24 9.87 -36.97
CA CYS A 210 -11.50 9.17 -38.24
C CYS A 210 -10.36 8.22 -38.66
N SER A 211 -9.15 8.37 -38.12
CA SER A 211 -7.96 7.61 -38.54
C SER A 211 -7.52 6.57 -37.50
N ILE A 212 -6.49 6.87 -36.72
CA ILE A 212 -5.81 5.95 -35.82
C ILE A 212 -6.54 5.78 -34.47
N GLY A 213 -7.32 6.78 -34.06
CA GLY A 213 -8.02 6.82 -32.77
C GLY A 213 -8.86 5.57 -32.47
N PRO A 214 -9.74 5.10 -33.37
CA PRO A 214 -10.54 3.90 -33.15
C PRO A 214 -9.71 2.63 -32.96
N ARG A 215 -8.56 2.52 -33.62
CA ARG A 215 -7.64 1.39 -33.45
C ARG A 215 -6.99 1.41 -32.07
N LEU A 216 -6.52 2.58 -31.62
CA LEU A 216 -5.96 2.75 -30.29
C LEU A 216 -7.00 2.52 -29.19
N GLN A 217 -8.22 3.01 -29.39
CA GLN A 217 -9.34 2.81 -28.47
C GLN A 217 -9.69 1.32 -28.29
N ARG A 218 -9.71 0.54 -29.37
CA ARG A 218 -9.89 -0.93 -29.30
C ARG A 218 -8.80 -1.61 -28.49
N LEU A 219 -7.54 -1.23 -28.70
CA LEU A 219 -6.42 -1.76 -27.90
C LEU A 219 -6.54 -1.39 -26.42
N LEU A 220 -7.00 -0.18 -26.12
CA LEU A 220 -7.24 0.28 -24.75
C LEU A 220 -8.36 -0.49 -24.07
N TYR A 221 -9.46 -0.76 -24.77
CA TYR A 221 -10.53 -1.63 -24.27
C TYR A 221 -10.02 -3.05 -23.99
N LEU A 222 -9.25 -3.63 -24.91
CA LEU A 222 -8.62 -4.93 -24.68
C LEU A 222 -7.77 -4.89 -23.41
N LYS A 223 -6.85 -3.92 -23.27
CA LYS A 223 -6.04 -3.77 -22.04
C LYS A 223 -6.92 -3.68 -20.78
N SER A 224 -8.03 -2.94 -20.82
CA SER A 224 -8.96 -2.81 -19.69
C SER A 224 -9.64 -4.12 -19.27
N TRP A 225 -9.71 -5.11 -20.16
CA TRP A 225 -10.27 -6.42 -19.84
C TRP A 225 -9.30 -7.33 -19.09
N TRP A 226 -8.01 -7.18 -19.37
CA TRP A 226 -6.94 -8.03 -18.82
C TRP A 226 -6.22 -7.40 -17.63
N ALA A 227 -6.13 -6.07 -17.58
CA ALA A 227 -5.49 -5.35 -16.49
C ALA A 227 -6.46 -5.08 -15.33
N PRO A 228 -6.01 -5.11 -14.06
CA PRO A 228 -6.80 -4.64 -12.92
C PRO A 228 -7.22 -3.17 -13.07
N ASN A 229 -6.30 -2.35 -13.58
CA ASN A 229 -6.50 -0.97 -14.00
C ASN A 229 -5.64 -0.74 -15.24
N TYR A 230 -6.23 -0.22 -16.32
CA TYR A 230 -5.51 -0.07 -17.59
C TYR A 230 -4.47 1.06 -17.59
N VAL A 231 -4.54 1.99 -16.62
CA VAL A 231 -3.70 3.20 -16.55
C VAL A 231 -2.55 3.06 -15.56
N SER A 232 -2.71 2.32 -14.47
CA SER A 232 -1.79 2.39 -13.32
C SER A 232 -0.32 2.11 -13.65
N ASP A 233 -0.04 1.08 -14.45
CA ASP A 233 1.31 0.72 -14.89
C ASP A 233 1.94 1.81 -15.78
N TRP A 234 1.16 2.35 -16.71
CA TRP A 234 1.62 3.44 -17.56
C TRP A 234 1.80 4.74 -16.78
N TRP A 235 0.90 5.05 -15.84
CA TRP A 235 1.01 6.24 -15.01
C TRP A 235 2.26 6.20 -14.14
N GLU A 236 2.48 5.09 -13.42
CA GLU A 236 3.68 4.90 -12.61
C GLU A 236 4.96 5.02 -13.47
N LYS A 237 5.00 4.33 -14.62
CA LYS A 237 6.17 4.31 -15.49
C LYS A 237 6.43 5.65 -16.20
N TYR A 238 5.47 6.15 -16.98
CA TYR A 238 5.65 7.28 -17.90
C TYR A 238 5.56 8.64 -17.21
N VAL A 239 4.76 8.78 -16.14
CA VAL A 239 4.63 10.08 -15.46
C VAL A 239 5.70 10.28 -14.40
N TYR A 240 6.05 9.21 -13.66
CA TYR A 240 6.98 9.34 -12.53
C TYR A 240 8.34 8.70 -12.81
N LEU A 241 8.37 7.40 -13.10
CA LEU A 241 9.63 6.65 -13.08
C LEU A 241 10.56 6.97 -14.24
N MET A 242 10.05 7.41 -15.41
CA MET A 242 10.88 7.83 -16.54
C MET A 242 11.30 9.30 -16.52
N SER A 243 10.69 10.14 -15.68
CA SER A 243 11.15 11.52 -15.53
C SER A 243 12.60 11.54 -15.03
N ARG A 244 13.46 12.33 -15.69
CA ARG A 244 14.89 12.46 -15.37
C ARG A 244 15.21 13.71 -14.55
N CYS A 245 14.22 14.58 -14.35
CA CYS A 245 14.37 15.75 -13.49
C CYS A 245 14.61 15.34 -12.03
N PRO A 246 15.31 16.17 -11.23
CA PRO A 246 15.37 16.02 -9.78
C PRO A 246 13.99 15.79 -9.17
N LEU A 247 13.85 14.86 -8.21
CA LEU A 247 12.55 14.61 -7.58
C LEU A 247 12.09 15.76 -6.70
N VAL A 248 13.04 16.39 -6.01
CA VAL A 248 12.75 17.53 -5.15
C VAL A 248 12.26 18.70 -5.97
N ILE A 249 11.23 19.37 -5.45
CA ILE A 249 10.42 20.40 -6.12
C ILE A 249 9.54 19.85 -7.25
N ASN A 250 10.06 18.99 -8.14
CA ASN A 250 9.33 18.56 -9.35
C ASN A 250 8.34 17.41 -9.12
N SER A 251 8.54 16.58 -8.09
CA SER A 251 7.72 15.38 -7.86
C SER A 251 7.41 15.12 -6.38
N ASN A 252 8.36 15.34 -5.46
CA ASN A 252 8.13 15.14 -4.04
C ASN A 252 7.15 16.18 -3.50
N TYR A 253 6.21 15.74 -2.65
CA TYR A 253 5.29 16.62 -1.94
C TYR A 253 5.53 16.52 -0.43
N TYR A 254 5.10 17.54 0.32
CA TYR A 254 5.20 17.57 1.77
C TYR A 254 3.84 17.91 2.40
N ALA A 255 3.68 17.53 3.65
CA ALA A 255 2.56 17.94 4.48
C ALA A 255 3.08 18.73 5.68
N LEU A 256 2.43 19.85 5.98
CA LEU A 256 2.72 20.62 7.18
C LEU A 256 1.94 20.05 8.36
N ASP A 257 2.65 19.68 9.41
CA ASP A 257 2.05 19.30 10.68
C ASP A 257 1.86 20.51 11.60
N HIS A 258 0.99 20.36 12.61
CA HIS A 258 0.98 21.19 13.82
C HIS A 258 0.99 22.71 13.61
N TYR A 259 0.31 23.22 12.56
CA TYR A 259 0.23 24.66 12.31
C TYR A 259 -0.48 25.42 13.44
N ILE A 260 -1.62 24.89 13.89
CA ILE A 260 -2.49 25.55 14.86
C ILE A 260 -2.03 25.28 16.29
N TRP A 261 -1.37 24.14 16.53
CA TRP A 261 -1.02 23.69 17.86
C TRP A 261 0.24 22.83 17.84
N THR A 262 1.18 23.13 18.74
CA THR A 262 2.39 22.34 18.96
C THR A 262 2.31 21.65 20.34
N PRO A 263 2.27 20.31 20.41
CA PRO A 263 2.04 19.59 21.67
C PRO A 263 3.09 19.81 22.76
N THR A 264 4.34 20.05 22.37
CA THR A 264 5.48 20.25 23.26
C THR A 264 6.60 20.94 22.51
N SER A 265 7.43 21.72 23.18
CA SER A 265 8.63 22.34 22.57
C SER A 265 9.77 21.34 22.34
N ARG A 266 9.77 20.19 23.03
CA ARG A 266 10.82 19.17 22.92
C ARG A 266 10.73 18.40 21.60
N GLN A 267 11.73 18.59 20.73
CA GLN A 267 11.80 17.93 19.41
C GLN A 267 11.77 16.40 19.53
N VAL A 268 12.58 15.84 20.43
CA VAL A 268 12.70 14.38 20.63
C VAL A 268 11.40 13.74 21.05
N SER A 269 10.63 14.39 21.93
CA SER A 269 9.32 13.90 22.37
C SER A 269 8.31 13.90 21.21
N ARG A 270 8.32 14.93 20.35
CA ARG A 270 7.48 14.96 19.14
C ARG A 270 7.88 13.87 18.14
N ALA A 271 9.17 13.73 17.85
CA ALA A 271 9.70 12.71 16.95
C ALA A 271 9.32 11.30 17.42
N ALA A 272 9.51 11.01 18.71
CA ALA A 272 9.14 9.73 19.32
C ALA A 272 7.65 9.39 19.15
N ASN A 273 6.75 10.35 19.41
CA ASN A 273 5.31 10.14 19.27
C ASN A 273 4.91 9.93 17.81
N VAL A 274 5.43 10.73 16.88
CA VAL A 274 5.14 10.60 15.44
C VAL A 274 5.63 9.26 14.92
N VAL A 275 6.88 8.89 15.22
CA VAL A 275 7.45 7.61 14.80
C VAL A 275 6.69 6.43 15.39
N HIS A 276 6.39 6.44 16.68
CA HIS A 276 5.60 5.37 17.31
C HIS A 276 4.20 5.22 16.67
N SER A 277 3.56 6.34 16.32
CA SER A 277 2.26 6.35 15.65
C SER A 277 2.35 5.78 14.23
N ILE A 278 3.37 6.20 13.46
CA ILE A 278 3.67 5.66 12.12
C ILE A 278 3.89 4.14 12.19
N LEU A 279 4.71 3.67 13.13
CA LEU A 279 5.00 2.25 13.30
C LEU A 279 3.76 1.46 13.74
N SER A 280 2.89 2.06 14.55
CA SER A 280 1.61 1.47 14.93
C SER A 280 0.68 1.32 13.74
N ILE A 281 0.59 2.33 12.87
CA ILE A 281 -0.16 2.26 11.61
C ILE A 281 0.44 1.20 10.69
N LYS A 282 1.77 1.18 10.52
CA LYS A 282 2.46 0.13 9.75
C LYS A 282 2.08 -1.26 10.25
N ARG A 283 2.12 -1.49 11.56
CA ARG A 283 1.74 -2.77 12.15
C ARG A 283 0.29 -3.15 11.84
N GLN A 284 -0.63 -2.19 11.86
CA GLN A 284 -2.03 -2.43 11.49
C GLN A 284 -2.20 -2.74 10.00
N ILE A 285 -1.43 -2.09 9.12
CA ILE A 285 -1.41 -2.39 7.67
C ILE A 285 -0.87 -3.81 7.43
N ASP A 286 0.29 -4.14 8.01
CA ASP A 286 0.95 -5.45 7.87
C ASP A 286 0.06 -6.61 8.37
N ARG A 287 -0.79 -6.34 9.38
CA ARG A 287 -1.76 -7.30 9.92
C ARG A 287 -3.13 -7.22 9.26
N GLU A 288 -3.33 -6.26 8.35
CA GLU A 288 -4.60 -5.94 7.69
C GLU A 288 -5.75 -5.64 8.68
N GLU A 289 -5.40 -5.11 9.85
CA GLU A 289 -6.32 -4.72 10.93
C GLU A 289 -6.89 -3.31 10.71
N LEU A 290 -6.21 -2.50 9.89
CA LEU A 290 -6.69 -1.17 9.51
C LEU A 290 -8.00 -1.30 8.72
N GLN A 291 -9.01 -0.51 9.09
CA GLN A 291 -10.28 -0.51 8.38
C GLN A 291 -10.12 0.10 6.98
N PRO A 292 -10.80 -0.45 5.96
CA PRO A 292 -10.78 0.15 4.63
C PRO A 292 -11.46 1.51 4.64
N LEU A 293 -10.96 2.43 3.83
CA LEU A 293 -11.56 3.75 3.68
C LEU A 293 -12.88 3.65 2.91
N LEU A 294 -13.91 4.31 3.43
CA LEU A 294 -15.24 4.36 2.84
C LEU A 294 -15.65 5.82 2.58
N LEU A 295 -16.02 6.14 1.33
CA LEU A 295 -16.70 7.40 1.02
C LEU A 295 -18.16 7.31 1.47
N ARG A 296 -18.64 8.37 2.12
CA ARG A 296 -20.02 8.46 2.67
C ARG A 296 -20.40 7.20 3.51
N ASN A 297 -19.44 6.62 4.23
CA ASN A 297 -19.59 5.38 5.03
C ASN A 297 -20.23 4.20 4.28
N THR A 298 -20.08 4.15 2.95
CA THR A 298 -20.78 3.18 2.09
C THR A 298 -19.90 2.66 0.96
N ILE A 299 -19.12 3.52 0.32
CA ILE A 299 -18.41 3.19 -0.93
C ILE A 299 -16.94 2.93 -0.61
N PRO A 300 -16.45 1.69 -0.70
CA PRO A 300 -15.05 1.40 -0.47
C PRO A 300 -14.16 2.00 -1.57
N ILE A 301 -12.97 2.45 -1.19
CA ILE A 301 -11.94 2.86 -2.13
C ILE A 301 -10.82 1.81 -2.23
N CYS A 302 -10.03 1.90 -3.30
CA CYS A 302 -8.84 1.09 -3.46
C CYS A 302 -7.84 1.39 -2.34
N MET A 303 -7.32 0.34 -1.70
CA MET A 303 -6.34 0.44 -0.61
C MET A 303 -4.97 -0.08 -1.05
N ALA A 304 -4.78 -0.47 -2.32
CA ALA A 304 -3.54 -1.08 -2.81
C ALA A 304 -2.29 -0.21 -2.56
N GLN A 305 -2.43 1.11 -2.59
CA GLN A 305 -1.31 2.03 -2.31
C GLN A 305 -0.79 1.94 -0.87
N TYR A 306 -1.60 1.46 0.08
CA TYR A 306 -1.18 1.31 1.48
C TYR A 306 -0.10 0.23 1.65
N GLU A 307 -0.02 -0.73 0.72
CA GLU A 307 1.04 -1.75 0.72
C GLU A 307 2.43 -1.10 0.64
N ARG A 308 2.57 -0.05 -0.18
CA ARG A 308 3.84 0.60 -0.46
C ARG A 308 4.10 1.85 0.40
N LEU A 309 3.27 2.12 1.42
CA LEU A 309 3.37 3.33 2.23
C LEU A 309 4.65 3.40 3.07
N PHE A 310 5.16 2.25 3.51
CA PHE A 310 6.37 2.11 4.32
C PHE A 310 7.28 1.05 3.71
N SER A 311 8.56 1.07 4.08
CA SER A 311 9.52 0.06 3.60
C SER A 311 9.63 0.03 2.07
N THR A 312 9.46 1.19 1.44
CA THR A 312 9.52 1.36 -0.02
C THR A 312 10.49 2.48 -0.33
N VAL A 313 11.33 2.27 -1.32
CA VAL A 313 12.31 3.25 -1.80
C VAL A 313 12.29 3.32 -3.32
N ARG A 314 12.53 4.51 -3.86
CA ARG A 314 12.71 4.74 -5.29
C ARG A 314 14.21 4.74 -5.61
N VAL A 315 14.69 3.66 -6.21
CA VAL A 315 16.09 3.52 -6.65
C VAL A 315 16.26 4.17 -8.02
N PRO A 316 17.26 5.05 -8.22
CA PRO A 316 17.50 5.68 -9.51
C PRO A 316 18.01 4.66 -10.53
N GLY A 317 17.47 4.70 -11.75
CA GLY A 317 18.07 4.05 -12.93
C GLY A 317 18.50 5.09 -13.95
N GLU A 318 19.28 4.72 -14.97
CA GLU A 318 19.73 5.70 -15.98
C GLU A 318 18.56 6.25 -16.79
N GLU A 319 17.69 5.36 -17.27
CA GLU A 319 16.53 5.71 -18.10
C GLU A 319 15.21 5.65 -17.32
N ILE A 320 15.08 4.66 -16.43
CA ILE A 320 13.86 4.39 -15.66
C ILE A 320 14.24 4.06 -14.23
N ASP A 321 13.62 4.73 -13.27
CA ASP A 321 13.77 4.40 -11.84
C ASP A 321 12.94 3.16 -11.47
N GLU A 322 13.27 2.55 -10.34
CA GLU A 322 12.55 1.38 -9.82
C GLU A 322 12.00 1.67 -8.41
N LEU A 323 10.79 1.20 -8.13
CA LEU A 323 10.24 1.17 -6.78
C LEU A 323 10.49 -0.20 -6.16
N LEU A 324 11.36 -0.23 -5.16
CA LEU A 324 11.62 -1.43 -4.37
C LEU A 324 10.78 -1.38 -3.10
N HIS A 325 10.02 -2.45 -2.84
CA HIS A 325 9.26 -2.63 -1.62
C HIS A 325 9.79 -3.84 -0.85
N PHE A 326 10.05 -3.65 0.44
CA PHE A 326 10.63 -4.66 1.32
C PHE A 326 9.60 -5.18 2.33
N ASP A 327 9.56 -6.50 2.51
CA ASP A 327 8.71 -7.14 3.51
C ASP A 327 9.14 -6.71 4.92
N SER A 328 8.19 -6.60 5.85
CA SER A 328 8.45 -6.27 7.26
C SER A 328 9.41 -7.23 7.99
N ARG A 329 9.72 -8.40 7.39
CA ARG A 329 10.79 -9.29 7.85
C ARG A 329 12.17 -8.67 7.70
N GLU A 330 12.39 -7.92 6.63
CA GLU A 330 13.66 -7.26 6.30
C GLU A 330 13.72 -5.85 6.87
N SER A 331 12.60 -5.11 6.80
CA SER A 331 12.51 -3.73 7.29
C SER A 331 12.16 -3.65 8.77
N ARG A 332 13.19 -3.79 9.62
CA ARG A 332 13.08 -3.82 11.10
C ARG A 332 13.74 -2.65 11.82
N HIS A 333 14.14 -1.63 11.07
CA HIS A 333 14.76 -0.41 11.58
C HIS A 333 14.22 0.81 10.85
N ILE A 334 14.45 1.98 11.43
CA ILE A 334 14.39 3.27 10.74
C ILE A 334 15.81 3.79 10.55
N VAL A 335 15.96 4.76 9.66
CA VAL A 335 17.19 5.54 9.53
C VAL A 335 16.92 6.93 10.07
N VAL A 336 17.80 7.40 10.96
CA VAL A 336 17.74 8.74 11.53
C VAL A 336 18.88 9.55 10.94
N TRP A 337 18.56 10.71 10.41
CA TRP A 337 19.53 11.68 9.91
C TRP A 337 19.62 12.86 10.87
N ARG A 338 20.84 13.25 11.21
CA ARG A 338 21.14 14.44 12.02
C ARG A 338 22.48 15.01 11.60
N GLN A 339 22.48 16.27 11.14
CA GLN A 339 23.71 17.01 10.79
C GLN A 339 24.65 16.27 9.84
N GLY A 340 24.08 15.59 8.83
CA GLY A 340 24.83 14.81 7.83
C GLY A 340 25.22 13.39 8.25
N LEU A 341 24.94 13.00 9.50
CA LEU A 341 25.23 11.67 10.02
C LEU A 341 23.97 10.79 9.96
N PHE A 342 24.17 9.52 9.60
CA PHE A 342 23.12 8.52 9.50
C PHE A 342 23.23 7.50 10.63
N TYR A 343 22.11 7.23 11.28
CA TYR A 343 22.00 6.27 12.38
C TYR A 343 20.96 5.22 12.04
N GLN A 344 21.31 3.96 12.23
CA GLN A 344 20.34 2.87 12.21
C GLN A 344 19.69 2.76 13.59
N LEU A 345 18.36 2.80 13.65
CA LEU A 345 17.63 2.58 14.89
C LEU A 345 16.66 1.40 14.74
N GLY A 346 16.94 0.32 15.48
CA GLY A 346 16.01 -0.79 15.61
C GLY A 346 14.72 -0.35 16.29
N ILE A 347 13.57 -0.81 15.78
CA ILE A 347 12.24 -0.36 16.23
C ILE A 347 11.46 -1.41 17.03
N TYR A 348 12.09 -2.57 17.27
CA TYR A 348 11.51 -3.67 18.04
C TYR A 348 12.41 -4.02 19.23
N ASP A 349 11.80 -4.42 20.34
CA ASP A 349 12.50 -5.02 21.48
C ASP A 349 12.78 -6.52 21.25
N ASP A 350 13.44 -7.15 22.22
CA ASP A 350 13.78 -8.59 22.21
C ASP A 350 12.53 -9.49 22.20
N LYS A 351 11.36 -8.96 22.59
CA LYS A 351 10.05 -9.62 22.55
C LYS A 351 9.29 -9.34 21.25
N ASN A 352 9.94 -8.72 20.28
CA ASN A 352 9.36 -8.34 19.00
C ASN A 352 8.14 -7.40 19.14
N GLN A 353 8.09 -6.58 20.19
CA GLN A 353 7.14 -5.50 20.37
C GLN A 353 7.73 -4.19 19.89
N LEU A 354 6.87 -3.28 19.43
CA LEU A 354 7.32 -1.94 19.06
C LEU A 354 7.90 -1.24 20.30
N LEU A 355 9.02 -0.53 20.12
CA LEU A 355 9.59 0.28 21.19
C LEU A 355 8.58 1.32 21.68
N SER A 356 8.57 1.55 23.00
CA SER A 356 7.72 2.56 23.61
C SER A 356 8.20 3.97 23.24
N VAL A 357 7.29 4.94 23.34
CA VAL A 357 7.59 6.36 23.06
C VAL A 357 8.76 6.85 23.92
N THR A 358 8.79 6.50 25.20
CA THR A 358 9.85 6.92 26.12
C THR A 358 11.23 6.37 25.73
N VAL A 359 11.29 5.14 25.22
CA VAL A 359 12.55 4.54 24.75
C VAL A 359 13.01 5.22 23.46
N LEU A 360 12.09 5.46 22.51
CA LEU A 360 12.39 6.19 21.28
C LEU A 360 12.86 7.62 21.57
N GLU A 361 12.23 8.32 22.53
CA GLU A 361 12.63 9.67 22.95
C GLU A 361 14.06 9.67 23.48
N LYS A 362 14.42 8.70 24.34
CA LYS A 362 15.78 8.55 24.83
C LYS A 362 16.77 8.29 23.69
N PHE A 363 16.47 7.37 22.78
CA PHE A 363 17.35 7.09 21.65
C PHE A 363 17.51 8.29 20.70
N PHE A 364 16.46 9.07 20.46
CA PHE A 364 16.61 10.32 19.70
C PHE A 364 17.46 11.36 20.43
N GLN A 365 17.37 11.45 21.75
CA GLN A 365 18.26 12.31 22.53
C GLN A 365 19.71 11.84 22.45
N ASP A 366 19.96 10.54 22.62
CA ASP A 366 21.29 9.94 22.51
C ASP A 366 21.90 10.19 21.11
N ILE A 367 21.10 10.08 20.04
CA ILE A 367 21.52 10.39 18.66
C ILE A 367 21.86 11.87 18.49
N ILE A 368 21.07 12.79 19.05
CA ILE A 368 21.35 14.23 19.00
C ILE A 368 22.67 14.53 19.72
N ASP A 369 22.86 13.96 20.92
CA ASP A 369 24.04 14.19 21.74
C ASP A 369 25.30 13.61 21.09
N ASP A 370 25.20 12.45 20.45
CA ASP A 370 26.30 11.85 19.68
C ASP A 370 26.63 12.67 18.43
N ALA A 371 25.62 13.06 17.65
CA ALA A 371 25.84 13.86 16.46
C ALA A 371 26.50 15.21 16.77
N ASN A 372 26.09 15.87 17.85
CA ASN A 372 26.70 17.13 18.27
C ASN A 372 28.19 16.98 18.62
N LYS A 373 28.61 15.81 19.13
CA LYS A 373 30.03 15.51 19.43
C LYS A 373 30.83 15.17 18.17
N HIS A 374 30.22 14.47 17.22
CA HIS A 374 30.93 13.91 16.07
C HIS A 374 30.76 14.71 14.76
N LYS A 375 29.91 15.74 14.69
CA LYS A 375 29.68 16.51 13.45
C LYS A 375 30.96 17.07 12.83
N GLU A 376 31.96 17.40 13.65
CA GLU A 376 33.24 17.99 13.21
C GLU A 376 34.29 16.91 12.90
N SER A 377 34.03 15.65 13.26
CA SER A 377 34.91 14.52 12.93
C SER A 377 34.77 14.04 11.49
N VAL A 378 33.79 14.57 10.76
CA VAL A 378 33.44 14.20 9.39
C VAL A 378 33.50 15.44 8.50
N SER A 379 34.09 15.30 7.30
CA SER A 379 34.20 16.41 6.37
C SER A 379 32.83 16.90 5.88
N GLU A 380 32.77 18.15 5.41
CA GLU A 380 31.52 18.72 4.87
C GLU A 380 30.98 17.94 3.67
N SER A 381 31.85 17.41 2.81
CA SER A 381 31.47 16.59 1.67
C SER A 381 30.83 15.27 2.10
N GLU A 382 31.39 14.61 3.11
CA GLU A 382 30.85 13.37 3.67
C GLU A 382 29.49 13.59 4.37
N ARG A 383 29.31 14.73 5.03
CA ARG A 383 28.02 15.13 5.63
C ARG A 383 26.95 15.44 4.59
N SER A 384 27.36 15.68 3.34
CA SER A 384 26.49 16.12 2.23
C SER A 384 26.12 14.99 1.26
N VAL A 385 26.47 13.74 1.55
CA VAL A 385 26.18 12.58 0.68
C VAL A 385 24.69 12.45 0.37
N ALA A 386 23.81 12.81 1.33
CA ALA A 386 22.37 12.76 1.13
C ALA A 386 21.88 13.75 0.06
N ALA A 387 22.62 14.82 -0.24
CA ALA A 387 22.23 15.79 -1.27
C ALA A 387 22.30 15.22 -2.70
N LEU A 388 23.04 14.12 -2.90
CA LEU A 388 23.12 13.42 -4.19
C LEU A 388 21.76 12.90 -4.67
N THR A 389 20.82 12.62 -3.75
CA THR A 389 19.45 12.20 -4.09
C THR A 389 18.67 13.31 -4.81
N GLY A 390 19.13 14.57 -4.69
CA GLY A 390 18.60 15.76 -5.33
C GLY A 390 19.11 16.03 -6.75
N LEU A 391 20.05 15.23 -7.25
CA LEU A 391 20.54 15.35 -8.62
C LEU A 391 19.50 14.88 -9.64
N PRO A 392 19.65 15.24 -10.92
CA PRO A 392 18.94 14.59 -12.02
C PRO A 392 19.07 13.06 -11.92
N ARG A 393 18.00 12.33 -12.24
CA ARG A 393 17.89 10.89 -11.92
C ARG A 393 18.98 10.05 -12.59
N THR A 394 19.31 10.36 -13.83
CA THR A 394 20.38 9.69 -14.59
C THR A 394 21.75 9.92 -13.95
N GLU A 395 22.03 11.14 -13.49
CA GLU A 395 23.29 11.48 -12.83
C GLU A 395 23.40 10.75 -11.49
N TRP A 396 22.34 10.77 -10.68
CA TRP A 396 22.29 10.04 -9.42
C TRP A 396 22.48 8.52 -9.65
N ALA A 397 21.84 7.95 -10.67
CA ALA A 397 22.00 6.54 -11.03
C ALA A 397 23.45 6.17 -11.40
N ARG A 398 24.17 7.07 -12.07
CA ARG A 398 25.58 6.86 -12.42
C ARG A 398 26.48 6.88 -11.17
N ILE A 399 26.32 7.88 -10.33
CA ILE A 399 27.08 8.01 -9.08
C ILE A 399 26.83 6.82 -8.16
N LEU A 400 25.57 6.39 -8.02
CA LEU A 400 25.20 5.23 -7.21
C LEU A 400 25.93 3.96 -7.69
N ARG A 401 25.96 3.72 -9.00
CA ARG A 401 26.61 2.54 -9.58
C ARG A 401 28.13 2.56 -9.44
N GLU A 402 28.75 3.73 -9.59
CA GLU A 402 30.20 3.88 -9.54
C GLU A 402 30.73 3.82 -8.10
N ASN A 403 29.99 4.38 -7.14
CA ASN A 403 30.51 4.64 -5.79
C ASN A 403 29.84 3.81 -4.67
N PHE A 404 28.69 3.17 -4.94
CA PHE A 404 27.91 2.43 -3.92
C PHE A 404 27.64 0.97 -4.30
N LYS A 405 28.31 0.43 -5.33
CA LYS A 405 28.12 -0.96 -5.79
C LYS A 405 28.81 -2.02 -4.92
N SER A 406 29.81 -1.65 -4.13
CA SER A 406 30.59 -2.59 -3.32
C SER A 406 31.06 -2.00 -1.99
N GLY A 407 31.42 -2.88 -1.05
CA GLY A 407 31.99 -2.50 0.25
C GLY A 407 30.98 -1.85 1.18
N ILE A 408 31.49 -1.05 2.12
CA ILE A 408 30.70 -0.42 3.19
C ILE A 408 29.58 0.47 2.62
N ASN A 409 29.83 1.16 1.50
CA ASN A 409 28.83 2.01 0.86
C ASN A 409 27.62 1.22 0.35
N LYS A 410 27.85 0.02 -0.18
CA LYS A 410 26.77 -0.87 -0.60
C LYS A 410 25.95 -1.31 0.60
N ASP A 411 26.61 -1.77 1.65
CA ASP A 411 25.95 -2.26 2.86
C ASP A 411 25.13 -1.14 3.53
N ASN A 412 25.67 0.08 3.56
CA ASN A 412 24.98 1.27 4.05
C ASN A 412 23.76 1.62 3.17
N MET A 413 23.88 1.54 1.85
CA MET A 413 22.75 1.79 0.96
C MET A 413 21.67 0.72 1.08
N ASP A 414 22.05 -0.56 1.20
CA ASP A 414 21.10 -1.65 1.42
C ASP A 414 20.36 -1.45 2.76
N LEU A 415 21.05 -0.98 3.80
CA LEU A 415 20.45 -0.61 5.08
C LEU A 415 19.47 0.56 4.93
N ILE A 416 19.84 1.62 4.21
CA ILE A 416 18.96 2.78 3.97
C ILE A 416 17.72 2.36 3.18
N ASN A 417 17.90 1.61 2.10
CA ASN A 417 16.83 1.13 1.23
C ASN A 417 15.82 0.26 1.98
N LYS A 418 16.29 -0.56 2.92
CA LYS A 418 15.45 -1.45 3.74
C LYS A 418 14.84 -0.76 4.97
N ALA A 419 15.08 0.53 5.20
CA ALA A 419 14.49 1.23 6.34
C ALA A 419 12.96 1.32 6.21
N VAL A 420 12.25 1.26 7.34
CA VAL A 420 10.79 1.45 7.36
C VAL A 420 10.42 2.86 6.90
N CYS A 421 11.15 3.84 7.39
CA CYS A 421 11.12 5.24 6.98
C CYS A 421 12.43 5.92 7.39
N MET A 422 12.64 7.14 6.87
CA MET A 422 13.72 8.03 7.29
C MET A 422 13.16 9.12 8.20
N VAL A 423 13.88 9.43 9.28
CA VAL A 423 13.55 10.48 10.25
C VAL A 423 14.64 11.53 10.22
N VAL A 424 14.27 12.78 9.99
CA VAL A 424 15.21 13.91 9.89
C VAL A 424 15.07 14.77 11.15
N LEU A 425 16.12 14.84 11.96
CA LEU A 425 16.16 15.67 13.17
C LEU A 425 16.89 16.99 12.87
N CYS A 426 16.17 17.99 12.36
CA CYS A 426 16.75 19.31 12.04
C CYS A 426 17.12 20.10 13.31
N ASP A 427 18.19 20.88 13.27
CA ASP A 427 18.57 21.85 14.31
C ASP A 427 17.95 23.23 14.05
N LYS A 428 17.71 23.57 12.79
CA LYS A 428 17.07 24.83 12.41
C LYS A 428 15.59 24.84 12.77
N VAL A 429 15.17 25.90 13.45
CA VAL A 429 13.76 26.20 13.74
C VAL A 429 13.28 27.22 12.69
N PRO A 430 12.24 26.91 11.89
CA PRO A 430 11.72 27.86 10.90
C PRO A 430 11.04 29.04 11.61
N GLU A 431 11.28 30.25 11.12
CA GLU A 431 10.70 31.50 11.67
C GLU A 431 9.23 31.67 11.29
N ASN A 432 8.85 31.15 10.12
CA ASN A 432 7.49 31.29 9.58
C ASN A 432 7.10 30.08 8.71
N LEU A 433 5.85 30.04 8.27
CA LEU A 433 5.31 28.92 7.47
C LEU A 433 5.98 28.77 6.12
N SER A 434 6.36 29.89 5.48
CA SER A 434 7.04 29.87 4.19
C SER A 434 8.41 29.21 4.33
N GLU A 435 9.14 29.51 5.40
CA GLU A 435 10.40 28.84 5.70
C GLU A 435 10.19 27.37 6.07
N LYS A 436 9.20 27.06 6.91
CA LYS A 436 8.85 25.66 7.24
C LYS A 436 8.53 24.85 5.97
N GLY A 437 7.78 25.44 5.04
CA GLY A 437 7.45 24.84 3.76
C GLY A 437 8.68 24.59 2.89
N LYS A 438 9.58 25.59 2.75
CA LYS A 438 10.85 25.42 2.02
C LYS A 438 11.72 24.32 2.64
N MET A 439 11.81 24.29 3.97
CA MET A 439 12.57 23.28 4.70
C MET A 439 12.04 21.87 4.46
N LEU A 440 10.71 21.67 4.46
CA LEU A 440 10.11 20.37 4.19
C LEU A 440 10.16 19.96 2.72
N LEU A 441 10.10 20.94 1.79
CA LEU A 441 10.13 20.65 0.36
C LEU A 441 11.52 20.30 -0.16
N HIS A 442 12.56 21.02 0.29
CA HIS A 442 13.91 20.88 -0.28
C HIS A 442 15.06 21.14 0.70
N SER A 443 14.78 21.38 1.98
CA SER A 443 15.80 21.72 3.00
C SER A 443 16.75 22.85 2.55
N ASP A 444 18.01 22.83 3.01
CA ASP A 444 19.11 23.71 2.61
C ASP A 444 19.79 23.32 1.29
N ARG A 445 19.40 22.19 0.68
CA ARG A 445 19.95 21.60 -0.56
C ARG A 445 21.42 21.18 -0.49
N THR A 446 22.11 21.48 0.60
CA THR A 446 23.53 21.15 0.80
C THR A 446 23.70 19.86 1.57
N HIS A 447 22.88 19.61 2.59
CA HIS A 447 23.11 18.50 3.51
C HIS A 447 22.06 17.40 3.44
N ILE A 448 20.83 17.73 3.04
CA ILE A 448 19.79 16.73 2.83
C ILE A 448 18.83 17.14 1.73
N VAL A 449 18.47 16.18 0.90
CA VAL A 449 17.42 16.31 -0.10
C VAL A 449 16.48 15.12 0.12
N VAL A 450 15.30 15.40 0.69
CA VAL A 450 14.32 14.39 1.16
C VAL A 450 13.40 13.94 0.02
#